data_AF-F8CC70-F1
#
_entry.id   AF-F8CC70-F1
#
_cell.length_a   1.000
_cell.length_b   1.000
_cell.length_c   1.000
_cell.angle_alpha   90.00
_cell.angle_beta   90.00
_cell.angle_gamma   90.00
#
_symmetry.space_group_name_H-M   'P 1'
#
loop_
_entity.id
_entity.type
_entity.pdbx_description
1 polymer ?
#
loop_
_entity_poly.entity_id
_entity_poly.type
_entity_poly.pdbx_seq_one_letter_code
_entity_poly.pdbx_strand_id
1 'polypeptide(L)'
;MAVAVSDFCRRAKAPAPAPEVREALALLAEADDFRVRALTDAEPEASPLGPFAVIDILSGTQAAVAAQRQACGFYEVARELAHVRDQKTPPPAPAPAEAPLTFAPPPPAPDAATGKKARAKEDLEATVKERIAPRKRAPAEDAVGSPADLAEEPAFSRRDLPRPRGRFTRVEAPRASFMELTRLSGKPTLEAALESADHRFALLRALSQRFNGARGELTLVDLENVLRDHALMDALVEKERRQVLDGYTTQRGASGRVGWALGLSPPELQRLVSVLSLTEEVEALRERFRREALATPHLTHRLDLLGREKYLADLGIQRKFADALRKELERLVGEALPDAEDLHGLADAVARRHGAPAELVFRAFERLGLAEGLRKQLLASSR
;
A
#
# COMPACT_ATOMS: atom_id res chain seq x y z
N MET A 1 21.77 -17.40 -13.74
CA MET A 1 20.43 -16.77 -13.83
C MET A 1 19.92 -16.66 -15.26
N ALA A 2 20.52 -15.83 -16.12
CA ALA A 2 20.03 -15.64 -17.50
C ALA A 2 19.91 -16.94 -18.34
N VAL A 3 20.84 -17.89 -18.17
CA VAL A 3 20.77 -19.19 -18.88
C VAL A 3 19.58 -20.03 -18.41
N ALA A 4 19.30 -20.07 -17.11
CA ALA A 4 18.18 -20.82 -16.54
C ALA A 4 16.82 -20.25 -16.98
N VAL A 5 16.69 -18.92 -17.01
CA VAL A 5 15.49 -18.24 -17.53
C VAL A 5 15.33 -18.48 -19.03
N SER A 6 16.41 -18.42 -19.80
CA SER A 6 16.37 -18.71 -21.25
C SER A 6 15.93 -20.14 -21.53
N ASP A 7 16.42 -21.12 -20.77
CA ASP A 7 16.00 -22.51 -20.90
C ASP A 7 14.54 -22.72 -20.45
N PHE A 8 14.12 -22.10 -19.35
CA PHE A 8 12.72 -22.12 -18.91
C PHE A 8 11.77 -21.55 -19.97
N CYS A 9 12.10 -20.40 -20.56
CA CYS A 9 11.30 -19.78 -21.62
C CYS A 9 11.25 -20.67 -22.89
N ARG A 10 12.35 -21.38 -23.20
CA ARG A 10 12.37 -22.38 -24.27
C ARG A 10 11.44 -23.56 -23.98
N ARG A 11 11.46 -24.11 -22.76
CA ARG A 11 10.54 -25.17 -22.33
C ARG A 11 9.08 -24.70 -22.37
N ALA A 12 8.84 -23.43 -22.02
CA ALA A 12 7.53 -22.80 -22.06
C ALA A 12 7.08 -22.33 -23.46
N LYS A 13 7.73 -22.78 -24.55
CA LYS A 13 7.38 -22.46 -25.95
C LYS A 13 7.46 -20.97 -26.34
N ALA A 14 8.29 -20.18 -25.65
CA ALA A 14 8.55 -18.78 -25.97
C ALA A 14 10.04 -18.45 -25.85
N PRO A 15 10.90 -18.97 -26.76
CA PRO A 15 12.33 -18.70 -26.72
C PRO A 15 12.61 -17.20 -26.93
N ALA A 16 13.42 -16.61 -26.06
CA ALA A 16 13.80 -15.21 -26.12
C ALA A 16 15.33 -15.03 -26.27
N PRO A 17 15.80 -14.01 -27.00
CA PRO A 17 17.21 -13.74 -27.16
C PRO A 17 17.86 -13.29 -25.85
N ALA A 18 19.15 -13.60 -25.67
CA ALA A 18 19.92 -13.25 -24.47
C ALA A 18 19.82 -11.77 -24.01
N PRO A 19 19.83 -10.75 -24.88
CA PRO A 19 19.64 -9.36 -24.45
C PRO A 19 18.29 -9.13 -23.76
N GLU A 20 17.21 -9.73 -24.27
CA GLU A 20 15.87 -9.56 -23.72
C GLU A 20 15.72 -10.20 -22.34
N VAL A 21 16.34 -11.38 -22.15
CA VAL A 21 16.38 -12.04 -20.84
C VAL A 21 17.14 -11.19 -19.81
N ARG A 22 18.22 -10.51 -20.22
CA ARG A 22 18.99 -9.62 -19.33
C ARG A 22 18.21 -8.37 -18.96
N GLU A 23 17.54 -7.76 -19.93
CA GLU A 23 16.70 -6.58 -19.72
C GLU A 23 15.54 -6.88 -18.76
N ALA A 24 14.91 -8.04 -18.94
CA ALA A 24 13.90 -8.53 -18.03
C ALA A 24 14.47 -8.67 -16.61
N LEU A 25 15.58 -9.42 -16.44
CA LEU A 25 16.18 -9.62 -15.12
C LEU A 25 16.64 -8.32 -14.44
N ALA A 26 16.99 -7.28 -15.20
CA ALA A 26 17.36 -5.97 -14.64
C ALA A 26 16.21 -5.25 -13.91
N LEU A 27 14.95 -5.67 -14.12
CA LEU A 27 13.79 -5.15 -13.40
C LEU A 27 13.64 -5.74 -11.98
N LEU A 28 14.38 -6.81 -11.68
CA LEU A 28 14.34 -7.48 -10.38
C LEU A 28 15.52 -7.03 -9.51
N ALA A 29 15.31 -6.99 -8.20
CA ALA A 29 16.39 -6.77 -7.24
C ALA A 29 17.20 -8.04 -7.03
N GLU A 30 18.47 -7.92 -6.61
CA GLU A 30 19.35 -9.07 -6.32
C GLU A 30 18.75 -10.05 -5.29
N ALA A 31 17.88 -9.56 -4.40
CA ALA A 31 17.18 -10.37 -3.42
C ALA A 31 16.16 -11.36 -4.04
N ASP A 32 15.67 -11.09 -5.26
CA ASP A 32 14.69 -11.94 -5.95
C ASP A 32 15.33 -13.09 -6.72
N ASP A 33 16.67 -13.17 -6.79
CA ASP A 33 17.41 -14.21 -7.52
C ASP A 33 17.04 -15.62 -7.08
N PHE A 34 16.83 -15.84 -5.77
CA PHE A 34 16.42 -17.14 -5.25
C PHE A 34 15.04 -17.56 -5.78
N ARG A 35 14.11 -16.60 -5.89
CA ARG A 35 12.74 -16.84 -6.38
C ARG A 35 12.74 -17.14 -7.87
N VAL A 36 13.58 -16.45 -8.63
CA VAL A 36 13.80 -16.74 -10.06
C VAL A 36 14.33 -18.18 -10.22
N ARG A 37 15.33 -18.60 -9.43
CA ARG A 37 15.86 -19.98 -9.50
C ARG A 37 14.78 -21.01 -9.20
N ALA A 38 14.07 -20.84 -8.08
CA ALA A 38 13.00 -21.75 -7.67
C ALA A 38 11.92 -21.91 -8.75
N LEU A 39 11.58 -20.83 -9.45
CA LEU A 39 10.61 -20.86 -10.55
C LEU A 39 11.19 -21.53 -11.81
N THR A 40 12.44 -21.24 -12.16
CA THR A 40 13.07 -21.79 -13.38
C THR A 40 13.47 -23.26 -13.27
N ASP A 41 13.61 -23.79 -12.05
CA ASP A 41 13.92 -25.20 -11.79
C ASP A 41 12.68 -26.10 -11.97
N ALA A 42 11.47 -25.54 -11.88
CA ALA A 42 10.22 -26.25 -12.11
C ALA A 42 9.85 -26.35 -13.60
N GLU A 43 8.90 -27.24 -13.92
CA GLU A 43 8.26 -27.27 -15.23
C GLU A 43 7.29 -26.07 -15.38
N PRO A 44 7.21 -25.47 -16.58
CA PRO A 44 6.31 -24.34 -16.81
C PRO A 44 4.85 -24.79 -16.74
N GLU A 45 4.10 -24.25 -15.77
CA GLU A 45 2.68 -24.56 -15.55
C GLU A 45 1.77 -24.10 -16.71
N ALA A 46 2.22 -23.15 -17.51
CA ALA A 46 1.51 -22.62 -18.66
C ALA A 46 2.47 -22.28 -19.81
N SER A 47 1.93 -22.20 -21.03
CA SER A 47 2.68 -21.81 -22.24
C SER A 47 1.79 -20.95 -23.13
N PRO A 48 2.29 -19.91 -23.81
CA PRO A 48 3.68 -19.46 -23.91
C PRO A 48 4.13 -18.60 -22.71
N LEU A 49 5.34 -18.79 -22.17
CA LEU A 49 5.91 -17.88 -21.14
C LEU A 49 7.29 -17.35 -21.56
N GLY A 50 7.37 -16.04 -21.84
CA GLY A 50 8.62 -15.34 -22.14
C GLY A 50 9.25 -14.72 -20.88
N PRO A 51 10.40 -14.02 -21.01
CA PRO A 51 11.17 -13.52 -19.88
C PRO A 51 10.43 -12.47 -19.05
N PHE A 52 9.60 -11.63 -19.66
CA PHE A 52 8.76 -10.67 -18.93
C PHE A 52 7.55 -11.31 -18.27
N ALA A 53 7.05 -12.43 -18.82
CA ALA A 53 6.01 -13.22 -18.18
C ALA A 53 6.54 -13.88 -16.89
N VAL A 54 7.81 -14.31 -16.86
CA VAL A 54 8.47 -14.82 -15.64
C VAL A 54 8.49 -13.77 -14.53
N ILE A 55 8.79 -12.51 -14.85
CA ILE A 55 8.79 -11.41 -13.87
C ILE A 55 7.39 -11.10 -13.36
N ASP A 56 6.40 -11.13 -14.25
CA ASP A 56 5.00 -10.91 -13.90
C ASP A 56 4.52 -11.99 -12.92
N ILE A 57 4.94 -13.24 -13.14
CA ILE A 57 4.67 -14.36 -12.20
C ILE A 57 5.35 -14.11 -10.85
N LEU A 58 6.62 -13.70 -10.84
CA LEU A 58 7.33 -13.37 -9.61
C LEU A 58 6.72 -12.16 -8.87
N SER A 59 6.03 -11.29 -9.59
CA SER A 59 5.29 -10.15 -9.04
C SER A 59 3.89 -10.53 -8.51
N GLY A 60 3.50 -11.81 -8.60
CA GLY A 60 2.26 -12.35 -8.04
C GLY A 60 1.15 -12.64 -9.07
N THR A 61 1.44 -12.53 -10.38
CA THR A 61 0.46 -12.90 -11.42
C THR A 61 0.41 -14.42 -11.61
N GLN A 62 -0.78 -14.98 -11.77
CA GLN A 62 -0.95 -16.42 -12.05
C GLN A 62 -0.34 -16.80 -13.42
N ALA A 63 0.29 -17.97 -13.50
CA ALA A 63 0.98 -18.44 -14.72
C ALA A 63 0.08 -18.47 -15.97
N ALA A 64 -1.20 -18.87 -15.82
CA ALA A 64 -2.16 -18.87 -16.91
C ALA A 64 -2.45 -17.46 -17.48
N VAL A 65 -2.50 -16.44 -16.60
CA VAL A 65 -2.73 -15.04 -16.98
C VAL A 65 -1.47 -14.47 -17.64
N ALA A 66 -0.29 -14.78 -17.12
CA ALA A 66 0.98 -14.39 -17.71
C ALA A 66 1.15 -15.01 -19.11
N ALA A 67 0.74 -16.27 -19.30
CA ALA A 67 0.75 -16.92 -20.61
C ALA A 67 -0.22 -16.28 -21.60
N GLN A 68 -1.41 -15.89 -21.13
CA GLN A 68 -2.37 -15.16 -21.97
C GLN A 68 -1.82 -13.78 -22.38
N ARG A 69 -1.16 -13.07 -21.45
CA ARG A 69 -0.50 -11.78 -21.72
C ARG A 69 0.65 -11.92 -22.72
N GLN A 70 1.45 -12.99 -22.61
CA GLN A 70 2.48 -13.30 -23.58
C GLN A 70 1.88 -13.60 -24.96
N ALA A 71 0.84 -14.42 -25.01
CA ALA A 71 0.18 -14.81 -26.26
C ALA A 71 -0.47 -13.63 -26.99
N CYS A 72 -0.94 -12.61 -26.27
CA CYS A 72 -1.56 -11.42 -26.86
C CYS A 72 -0.58 -10.25 -27.08
N GLY A 73 0.73 -10.45 -26.88
CA GLY A 73 1.75 -9.43 -27.10
C GLY A 73 1.75 -8.29 -26.07
N PHE A 74 1.15 -8.48 -24.89
CA PHE A 74 1.02 -7.44 -23.87
C PHE A 74 2.38 -6.87 -23.44
N TYR A 75 3.38 -7.72 -23.25
CA TYR A 75 4.70 -7.30 -22.75
C TYR A 75 5.48 -6.46 -23.78
N GLU A 76 5.30 -6.72 -25.07
CA GLU A 76 5.90 -5.91 -26.14
C GLU A 76 5.32 -4.49 -26.11
N VAL A 77 3.98 -4.37 -26.06
CA VAL A 77 3.28 -3.08 -25.97
C VAL A 77 3.64 -2.34 -24.68
N ALA A 78 3.75 -3.04 -23.56
CA ALA A 78 4.14 -2.43 -22.28
C ALA A 78 5.57 -1.85 -22.34
N ARG A 79 6.50 -2.55 -23.00
CA ARG A 79 7.88 -2.06 -23.21
C ARG A 79 7.93 -0.84 -24.12
N GLU A 80 7.19 -0.85 -25.23
CA GLU A 80 7.09 0.30 -26.14
C GLU A 80 6.51 1.53 -25.43
N LEU A 81 5.48 1.36 -24.61
CA LEU A 81 4.88 2.45 -23.83
C LEU A 81 5.84 2.98 -22.76
N ALA A 82 6.58 2.12 -22.08
CA ALA A 82 7.62 2.54 -21.14
C ALA A 82 8.71 3.34 -21.85
N HIS A 83 9.18 2.87 -23.01
CA HIS A 83 10.20 3.56 -23.79
C HIS A 83 9.73 4.94 -24.28
N VAL A 84 8.47 5.05 -24.75
CA VAL A 84 7.88 6.34 -25.17
C VAL A 84 7.73 7.30 -23.98
N ARG A 85 7.43 6.78 -22.78
CA ARG A 85 7.35 7.60 -21.55
C ARG A 85 8.73 8.13 -21.16
N ASP A 86 9.75 7.30 -21.20
CA ASP A 86 11.12 7.71 -20.86
C ASP A 86 11.66 8.75 -21.84
N GLN A 87 11.36 8.62 -23.14
CA GLN A 87 11.72 9.62 -24.15
C GLN A 87 10.99 10.97 -23.99
N LYS A 88 9.74 10.95 -23.47
CA LYS A 88 8.92 12.16 -23.29
C LYS A 88 9.09 12.83 -21.94
N THR A 89 9.79 12.20 -21.00
CA THR A 89 10.05 12.77 -19.68
C THR A 89 11.37 13.53 -19.75
N PRO A 90 11.38 14.88 -19.74
CA PRO A 90 12.63 15.63 -19.67
C PRO A 90 13.36 15.29 -18.36
N PRO A 91 14.71 15.27 -18.35
CA PRO A 91 15.47 14.99 -17.14
C PRO A 91 15.11 16.00 -16.06
N PRO A 92 15.03 15.57 -14.77
CA PRO A 92 14.71 16.48 -13.68
C PRO A 92 15.74 17.61 -13.64
N ALA A 93 15.25 18.86 -13.63
CA ALA A 93 16.10 20.03 -13.51
C ALA A 93 16.87 19.98 -12.18
N PRO A 94 18.16 20.39 -12.15
CA PRO A 94 18.93 20.46 -10.92
C PRO A 94 18.23 21.41 -9.93
N ALA A 95 18.13 20.98 -8.67
CA ALA A 95 17.43 21.70 -7.62
C ALA A 95 17.96 23.15 -7.49
N PRO A 96 17.08 24.18 -7.49
CA PRO A 96 17.50 25.55 -7.28
C PRO A 96 17.98 25.74 -5.83
N ALA A 97 19.14 26.39 -5.69
CA ALA A 97 19.68 26.84 -4.42
C ALA A 97 18.69 27.80 -3.73
N GLU A 98 18.59 27.66 -2.40
CA GLU A 98 17.72 28.45 -1.53
C GLU A 98 17.91 29.97 -1.74
N ALA A 99 16.81 30.66 -2.08
CA ALA A 99 16.75 32.12 -2.06
C ALA A 99 15.90 32.57 -0.85
N PRO A 100 16.29 33.67 -0.16
CA PRO A 100 15.70 34.05 1.12
C PRO A 100 14.28 34.60 0.96
N LEU A 101 13.45 34.32 1.97
CA LEU A 101 12.06 34.73 2.08
C LEU A 101 11.94 36.25 2.26
N THR A 102 11.33 36.94 1.29
CA THR A 102 10.92 38.34 1.44
C THR A 102 9.39 38.41 1.44
N PHE A 103 8.82 38.86 2.56
CA PHE A 103 7.38 39.10 2.73
C PHE A 103 6.99 40.44 2.12
N ALA A 104 6.29 40.43 1.00
CA ALA A 104 5.51 41.58 0.51
C ALA A 104 4.20 41.09 -0.13
N PRO A 105 3.04 41.71 0.17
CA PRO A 105 1.75 41.29 -0.34
C PRO A 105 1.52 41.72 -1.80
N PRO A 106 0.73 40.96 -2.60
CA PRO A 106 0.51 41.26 -4.01
C PRO A 106 -0.51 42.39 -4.23
N PRO A 107 -0.37 43.21 -5.28
CA PRO A 107 -1.36 44.21 -5.67
C PRO A 107 -2.55 43.57 -6.43
N PRO A 108 -3.76 44.17 -6.38
CA PRO A 108 -4.92 43.66 -7.10
C PRO A 108 -4.97 44.21 -8.54
N ALA A 109 -5.53 43.44 -9.46
CA ALA A 109 -5.84 43.90 -10.82
C ALA A 109 -7.27 43.46 -11.24
N PRO A 110 -7.93 44.21 -12.14
CA PRO A 110 -9.38 44.45 -12.11
C PRO A 110 -10.21 43.65 -13.13
N ASP A 111 -11.52 43.61 -12.87
CA ASP A 111 -12.58 43.21 -13.80
C ASP A 111 -12.88 44.29 -14.86
N ALA A 112 -13.14 43.88 -16.10
CA ALA A 112 -14.19 44.44 -16.98
C ALA A 112 -14.27 43.69 -18.33
N ALA A 113 -15.49 43.68 -18.88
CA ALA A 113 -15.98 42.83 -19.95
C ALA A 113 -15.94 43.46 -21.37
N THR A 114 -16.38 42.62 -22.34
CA THR A 114 -17.04 42.91 -23.64
C THR A 114 -16.24 43.28 -24.90
N GLY A 115 -16.48 42.53 -25.99
CA GLY A 115 -16.27 42.96 -27.37
C GLY A 115 -16.06 41.81 -28.37
N LYS A 116 -16.73 41.84 -29.54
CA LYS A 116 -16.97 40.73 -30.50
C LYS A 116 -16.13 40.77 -31.81
N LYS A 117 -16.14 39.63 -32.53
CA LYS A 117 -15.89 39.35 -33.98
C LYS A 117 -14.40 39.29 -34.42
N ALA A 118 -13.92 38.42 -35.32
CA ALA A 118 -14.55 37.66 -36.41
C ALA A 118 -13.77 36.35 -36.78
N ARG A 119 -14.44 35.48 -37.54
CA ARG A 119 -13.98 34.21 -38.15
C ARG A 119 -12.88 34.40 -39.21
N ALA A 120 -11.98 33.41 -39.36
CA ALA A 120 -11.71 32.69 -40.63
C ALA A 120 -10.58 31.64 -40.52
N LYS A 121 -10.89 30.40 -40.98
CA LYS A 121 -10.02 29.34 -41.53
C LYS A 121 -9.02 28.65 -40.56
N GLU A 122 -9.20 27.43 -40.07
CA GLU A 122 -9.88 26.22 -40.60
C GLU A 122 -9.37 25.83 -42.00
N ASP A 123 -8.15 25.27 -42.07
CA ASP A 123 -7.58 24.67 -43.30
C ASP A 123 -6.37 23.72 -43.09
N LEU A 124 -6.17 23.09 -41.92
CA LEU A 124 -5.01 22.19 -41.71
C LEU A 124 -5.24 20.86 -40.97
N GLU A 125 -6.45 20.55 -40.48
CA GLU A 125 -6.70 19.31 -39.71
C GLU A 125 -7.50 18.22 -40.44
N ALA A 126 -7.75 18.39 -41.75
CA ALA A 126 -8.57 17.47 -42.54
C ALA A 126 -7.80 16.33 -43.23
N THR A 127 -6.47 16.27 -43.16
CA THR A 127 -5.67 15.37 -44.03
C THR A 127 -5.20 14.04 -43.43
N VAL A 128 -5.54 13.71 -42.17
CA VAL A 128 -5.12 12.42 -41.56
C VAL A 128 -6.28 11.50 -41.18
N LYS A 129 -7.51 12.02 -41.06
CA LYS A 129 -8.69 11.22 -40.68
C LYS A 129 -9.35 10.44 -41.83
N GLU A 130 -8.91 10.61 -43.07
CA GLU A 130 -9.52 9.92 -44.24
C GLU A 130 -8.80 8.63 -44.66
N ARG A 131 -7.67 8.24 -44.06
CA ARG A 131 -6.81 7.19 -44.64
C ARG A 131 -6.99 5.77 -44.09
N ILE A 132 -7.88 5.53 -43.12
CA ILE A 132 -8.13 4.17 -42.59
C ILE A 132 -9.63 3.96 -42.35
N ALA A 133 -10.42 3.97 -43.44
CA ALA A 133 -11.77 3.46 -43.45
C ALA A 133 -11.84 2.24 -44.40
N PRO A 134 -12.24 1.04 -43.92
CA PRO A 134 -12.42 -0.12 -44.80
C PRO A 134 -13.64 0.10 -45.70
N ARG A 135 -13.43 0.04 -47.01
CA ARG A 135 -14.47 0.18 -48.05
C ARG A 135 -15.52 -0.92 -47.90
N LYS A 136 -16.75 -0.53 -47.53
CA LYS A 136 -17.96 -1.32 -47.73
C LYS A 136 -18.20 -1.52 -49.24
N ARG A 137 -18.35 -2.77 -49.68
CA ARG A 137 -18.98 -3.11 -50.97
C ARG A 137 -20.48 -2.80 -50.87
N ALA A 138 -21.00 -2.14 -51.88
CA ALA A 138 -22.43 -1.87 -52.06
C ALA A 138 -23.14 -3.10 -52.66
N PRO A 139 -24.46 -3.23 -52.45
CA PRO A 139 -25.24 -4.43 -52.76
C PRO A 139 -25.74 -4.42 -54.22
N ALA A 140 -26.01 -5.60 -54.75
CA ALA A 140 -26.86 -5.80 -55.92
C ALA A 140 -28.11 -6.54 -55.44
N GLU A 141 -29.27 -6.01 -55.81
CA GLU A 141 -30.59 -6.62 -55.60
C GLU A 141 -30.79 -7.76 -56.60
N ASP A 142 -31.37 -8.87 -56.15
CA ASP A 142 -32.57 -9.43 -56.80
C ASP A 142 -33.26 -10.49 -55.91
N ALA A 143 -34.56 -10.60 -56.16
CA ALA A 143 -35.67 -11.13 -55.38
C ALA A 143 -35.58 -12.56 -54.76
N VAL A 144 -36.35 -12.80 -53.68
CA VAL A 144 -37.61 -13.57 -53.64
C VAL A 144 -37.94 -14.00 -52.19
N GLY A 145 -39.17 -13.69 -51.73
CA GLY A 145 -39.98 -14.56 -50.84
C GLY A 145 -39.93 -14.35 -49.32
N SER A 146 -40.97 -13.71 -48.77
CA SER A 146 -41.52 -14.00 -47.42
C SER A 146 -42.49 -15.20 -47.51
N PRO A 147 -42.98 -15.88 -46.42
CA PRO A 147 -43.26 -15.31 -45.08
C PRO A 147 -43.09 -16.24 -43.83
N ALA A 148 -43.34 -15.64 -42.65
CA ALA A 148 -43.82 -16.23 -41.37
C ALA A 148 -42.83 -17.14 -40.58
N ASP A 149 -42.70 -17.14 -39.25
CA ASP A 149 -43.63 -16.77 -38.18
C ASP A 149 -42.93 -16.77 -36.78
N LEU A 150 -43.54 -16.05 -35.82
CA LEU A 150 -43.53 -16.26 -34.35
C LEU A 150 -42.45 -15.65 -33.39
N ALA A 151 -43.03 -14.89 -32.43
CA ALA A 151 -42.76 -14.76 -31.00
C ALA A 151 -41.98 -13.52 -30.51
N GLU A 152 -42.76 -12.59 -29.95
CA GLU A 152 -42.41 -11.39 -29.20
C GLU A 152 -41.73 -11.71 -27.85
N GLU A 153 -40.57 -11.11 -27.61
CA GLU A 153 -39.99 -10.96 -26.27
C GLU A 153 -40.11 -9.49 -25.83
N PRO A 154 -40.37 -9.21 -24.53
CA PRO A 154 -40.70 -7.87 -24.07
C PRO A 154 -39.47 -6.96 -24.19
N ALA A 155 -39.67 -5.82 -24.86
CA ALA A 155 -38.65 -4.82 -25.08
C ALA A 155 -38.12 -4.27 -23.74
N PHE A 156 -36.96 -4.75 -23.32
CA PHE A 156 -36.13 -4.03 -22.37
C PHE A 156 -35.85 -2.64 -22.94
N SER A 157 -36.43 -1.60 -22.33
CA SER A 157 -36.13 -0.20 -22.64
C SER A 157 -34.63 -0.01 -22.52
N ARG A 158 -33.97 0.08 -23.69
CA ARG A 158 -32.55 0.38 -23.86
C ARG A 158 -32.28 1.76 -23.28
N ARG A 159 -32.03 1.81 -21.97
CA ARG A 159 -31.35 2.94 -21.32
C ARG A 159 -29.99 3.04 -22.01
N ASP A 160 -29.74 4.18 -22.64
CA ASP A 160 -28.50 4.47 -23.38
C ASP A 160 -27.28 4.27 -22.47
N LEU A 161 -26.72 3.06 -22.51
CA LEU A 161 -25.43 2.78 -21.91
C LEU A 161 -24.36 3.48 -22.75
N PRO A 162 -23.42 4.22 -22.15
CA PRO A 162 -22.32 4.84 -22.89
C PRO A 162 -21.55 3.75 -23.64
N ARG A 163 -21.29 4.00 -24.94
CA ARG A 163 -20.63 3.02 -25.82
C ARG A 163 -19.31 2.54 -25.19
N PRO A 164 -19.06 1.22 -25.10
CA PRO A 164 -17.85 0.70 -24.48
C PRO A 164 -16.63 1.20 -25.27
N ARG A 165 -15.81 2.02 -24.61
CA ARG A 165 -14.50 2.44 -25.12
C ARG A 165 -13.47 1.38 -24.71
N GLY A 166 -12.99 0.62 -25.69
CA GLY A 166 -11.81 -0.26 -25.56
C GLY A 166 -12.06 -1.63 -24.90
N ARG A 167 -11.22 -2.61 -25.26
CA ARG A 167 -11.31 -4.03 -24.86
C ARG A 167 -10.97 -4.33 -23.38
N PHE A 168 -10.70 -3.31 -22.56
CA PHE A 168 -10.25 -3.47 -21.16
C PHE A 168 -10.98 -2.58 -20.15
N THR A 169 -12.15 -2.04 -20.49
CA THR A 169 -13.02 -1.45 -19.47
C THR A 169 -13.63 -2.59 -18.65
N ARG A 170 -13.02 -2.92 -17.51
CA ARG A 170 -13.69 -3.70 -16.47
C ARG A 170 -14.89 -2.88 -16.03
N VAL A 171 -16.07 -3.23 -16.56
CA VAL A 171 -17.32 -2.66 -16.09
C VAL A 171 -17.52 -3.22 -14.69
N GLU A 172 -17.34 -2.38 -13.66
CA GLU A 172 -17.70 -2.75 -12.29
C GLU A 172 -19.15 -3.23 -12.30
N ALA A 173 -19.43 -4.33 -11.59
CA ALA A 173 -20.78 -4.84 -11.48
C ALA A 173 -21.70 -3.71 -10.96
N PRO A 174 -22.92 -3.55 -11.51
CA PRO A 174 -23.82 -2.51 -11.08
C PRO A 174 -24.10 -2.66 -9.58
N ARG A 175 -23.79 -1.61 -8.81
CA ARG A 175 -24.04 -1.57 -7.37
C ARG A 175 -25.54 -1.46 -7.12
N ALA A 176 -26.04 -2.27 -6.19
CA ALA A 176 -27.43 -2.27 -5.76
C ALA A 176 -27.77 -0.98 -4.98
N SER A 177 -29.07 -0.70 -4.83
CA SER A 177 -29.51 0.50 -4.11
C SER A 177 -29.42 0.29 -2.59
N PHE A 178 -28.98 1.32 -1.85
CA PHE A 178 -29.06 1.36 -0.38
C PHE A 178 -30.47 1.08 0.16
N MET A 179 -31.52 1.36 -0.61
CA MET A 179 -32.91 1.03 -0.23
C MET A 179 -33.18 -0.47 -0.10
N GLU A 180 -32.29 -1.34 -0.58
CA GLU A 180 -32.40 -2.78 -0.34
C GLU A 180 -31.93 -3.17 1.06
N LEU A 181 -30.94 -2.44 1.60
CA LEU A 181 -30.41 -2.66 2.94
C LEU A 181 -31.37 -2.20 4.04
N THR A 182 -32.20 -1.19 3.77
CA THR A 182 -33.21 -0.69 4.72
C THR A 182 -34.40 -1.64 4.88
N ARG A 183 -34.64 -2.54 3.93
CA ARG A 183 -35.74 -3.51 3.98
C ARG A 183 -35.41 -4.66 4.92
N LEU A 184 -36.45 -5.36 5.41
CA LEU A 184 -36.28 -6.57 6.23
C LEU A 184 -35.46 -7.66 5.53
N SER A 185 -35.53 -7.75 4.19
CA SER A 185 -34.70 -8.64 3.38
C SER A 185 -33.20 -8.28 3.40
N GLY A 186 -32.86 -7.04 3.74
CA GLY A 186 -31.49 -6.56 3.87
C GLY A 186 -30.81 -6.99 5.17
N LYS A 187 -31.59 -7.26 6.22
CA LYS A 187 -31.08 -7.71 7.53
C LYS A 187 -30.12 -8.90 7.46
N PRO A 188 -30.46 -10.04 6.81
CA PRO A 188 -29.52 -11.18 6.72
C PRO A 188 -28.25 -10.84 5.93
N THR A 189 -28.31 -9.90 4.98
CA THR A 189 -27.12 -9.43 4.25
C THR A 189 -26.20 -8.63 5.18
N LEU A 190 -26.77 -7.81 6.05
CA LEU A 190 -26.03 -7.02 7.04
C LEU A 190 -25.44 -7.91 8.14
N GLU A 191 -26.19 -8.92 8.61
CA GLU A 191 -25.71 -9.89 9.61
C GLU A 191 -24.51 -10.68 9.05
N ALA A 192 -24.61 -11.23 7.84
CA ALA A 192 -23.51 -11.93 7.20
C ALA A 192 -22.28 -11.02 6.98
N ALA A 193 -22.51 -9.76 6.61
CA ALA A 193 -21.42 -8.79 6.47
C ALA A 193 -20.78 -8.46 7.84
N LEU A 194 -21.58 -8.35 8.90
CA LEU A 194 -21.12 -8.06 10.26
C LEU A 194 -20.31 -9.22 10.87
N GLU A 195 -20.62 -10.47 10.53
CA GLU A 195 -19.80 -11.61 10.91
C GLU A 195 -18.39 -11.51 10.33
N SER A 196 -18.28 -11.18 9.04
CA SER A 196 -17.00 -11.07 8.33
C SER A 196 -16.22 -9.79 8.62
N ALA A 197 -16.90 -8.71 9.01
CA ALA A 197 -16.27 -7.41 9.21
C ALA A 197 -15.86 -7.20 10.67
N ASP A 198 -14.62 -6.80 10.88
CA ASP A 198 -14.08 -6.52 12.21
C ASP A 198 -14.72 -5.27 12.84
N HIS A 199 -14.81 -4.19 12.07
CA HIS A 199 -15.32 -2.90 12.52
C HIS A 199 -16.11 -2.17 11.43
N ARG A 200 -16.78 -1.08 11.78
CA ARG A 200 -17.67 -0.28 10.92
C ARG A 200 -17.01 0.21 9.64
N PHE A 201 -15.72 0.57 9.68
CA PHE A 201 -14.99 0.99 8.47
C PHE A 201 -14.76 -0.18 7.50
N ALA A 202 -14.46 -1.39 7.99
CA ALA A 202 -14.32 -2.59 7.16
C ALA A 202 -15.67 -2.98 6.58
N LEU A 203 -16.73 -2.92 7.41
CA LEU A 203 -18.11 -3.14 6.99
C LEU A 203 -18.53 -2.16 5.88
N LEU A 204 -18.23 -0.87 6.06
CA LEU A 204 -18.52 0.15 5.05
C LEU A 204 -17.79 -0.14 3.73
N ARG A 205 -16.49 -0.45 3.77
CA ARG A 205 -15.71 -0.77 2.57
C ARG A 205 -16.29 -1.99 1.86
N ALA A 206 -16.63 -3.05 2.58
CA ALA A 206 -17.24 -4.26 2.03
C ALA A 206 -18.61 -3.97 1.38
N LEU A 207 -19.46 -3.18 2.04
CA LEU A 207 -20.79 -2.84 1.51
C LEU A 207 -20.73 -1.83 0.37
N SER A 208 -19.79 -0.89 0.37
CA SER A 208 -19.63 0.12 -0.70
C SER A 208 -19.25 -0.47 -2.05
N GLN A 209 -18.68 -1.69 -2.06
CA GLN A 209 -18.40 -2.44 -3.29
C GLN A 209 -19.67 -2.96 -3.95
N ARG A 210 -20.73 -3.18 -3.16
CA ARG A 210 -21.97 -3.84 -3.60
C ARG A 210 -23.16 -2.90 -3.64
N PHE A 211 -23.15 -1.82 -2.86
CA PHE A 211 -24.28 -0.91 -2.68
C PHE A 211 -23.86 0.55 -2.87
N ASN A 212 -24.74 1.32 -3.51
CA ASN A 212 -24.68 2.79 -3.56
C ASN A 212 -25.49 3.37 -2.40
N GLY A 213 -25.01 4.44 -1.77
CA GLY A 213 -25.74 5.21 -0.78
C GLY A 213 -26.94 5.97 -1.34
N ALA A 214 -27.74 6.57 -0.45
CA ALA A 214 -28.97 7.27 -0.82
C ALA A 214 -28.73 8.47 -1.77
N ARG A 215 -27.57 9.12 -1.68
CA ARG A 215 -27.18 10.29 -2.48
C ARG A 215 -25.91 10.07 -3.31
N GLY A 216 -25.53 8.81 -3.57
CA GLY A 216 -24.31 8.48 -4.30
C GLY A 216 -23.51 7.38 -3.60
N GLU A 217 -22.35 7.73 -3.05
CA GLU A 217 -21.53 6.78 -2.29
C GLU A 217 -22.16 6.44 -0.94
N LEU A 218 -22.01 5.19 -0.51
CA LEU A 218 -22.46 4.75 0.82
C LEU A 218 -21.60 5.44 1.87
N THR A 219 -22.23 6.16 2.81
CA THR A 219 -21.52 6.85 3.90
C THR A 219 -21.59 6.06 5.20
N LEU A 220 -20.71 6.40 6.17
CA LEU A 220 -20.79 5.85 7.52
C LEU A 220 -22.13 6.15 8.20
N VAL A 221 -22.68 7.35 7.97
CA VAL A 221 -23.96 7.75 8.58
C VAL A 221 -25.11 6.89 8.04
N ASP A 222 -25.11 6.62 6.74
CA ASP A 222 -26.10 5.73 6.11
C ASP A 222 -26.03 4.32 6.69
N LEU A 223 -24.81 3.78 6.83
CA LEU A 223 -24.56 2.46 7.42
C LEU A 223 -25.04 2.39 8.88
N GLU A 224 -24.65 3.36 9.70
CA GLU A 224 -25.02 3.39 11.12
C GLU A 224 -26.53 3.51 11.31
N ASN A 225 -27.22 4.30 10.48
CA ASN A 225 -28.68 4.40 10.54
C ASN A 225 -29.35 3.06 10.23
N VAL A 226 -28.92 2.38 9.16
CA VAL A 226 -29.48 1.07 8.79
C VAL A 226 -29.19 -0.01 9.84
N LEU A 227 -28.01 0.02 10.46
CA LEU A 227 -27.69 -0.90 11.55
C LEU A 227 -28.55 -0.63 12.79
N ARG A 228 -28.88 0.63 13.08
CA ARG A 228 -29.82 0.97 14.16
C ARG A 228 -31.25 0.51 13.84
N ASP A 229 -31.71 0.72 12.61
CA ASP A 229 -33.05 0.32 12.16
C ASP A 229 -33.26 -1.21 12.28
N HIS A 230 -32.20 -2.00 12.07
CA HIS A 230 -32.21 -3.46 12.22
C HIS A 230 -31.81 -3.97 13.61
N ALA A 231 -31.55 -3.09 14.57
CA ALA A 231 -31.06 -3.41 15.92
C ALA A 231 -29.74 -4.23 15.93
N LEU A 232 -28.84 -3.96 14.98
CA LEU A 232 -27.51 -4.60 14.86
C LEU A 232 -26.37 -3.73 15.39
N MET A 233 -26.65 -2.47 15.71
CA MET A 233 -25.62 -1.51 16.14
C MET A 233 -24.91 -1.94 17.42
N ASP A 234 -25.64 -2.43 18.43
CA ASP A 234 -25.06 -2.79 19.73
C ASP A 234 -24.09 -3.97 19.60
N ALA A 235 -24.47 -4.98 18.81
CA ALA A 235 -23.62 -6.14 18.53
C ALA A 235 -22.31 -5.72 17.84
N LEU A 236 -22.38 -4.78 16.89
CA LEU A 236 -21.19 -4.21 16.24
C LEU A 236 -20.32 -3.46 17.26
N VAL A 237 -20.91 -2.58 18.08
CA VAL A 237 -20.18 -1.79 19.09
C VAL A 237 -19.45 -2.70 20.07
N GLU A 238 -20.10 -3.75 20.57
CA GLU A 238 -19.45 -4.70 21.47
C GLU A 238 -18.27 -5.43 20.81
N LYS A 239 -18.44 -5.88 19.57
CA LYS A 239 -17.37 -6.53 18.79
C LYS A 239 -16.19 -5.57 18.61
N GLU A 240 -16.46 -4.34 18.18
CA GLU A 240 -15.44 -3.31 17.98
C GLU A 240 -14.69 -2.98 19.28
N ARG A 241 -15.41 -2.83 20.41
CA ARG A 241 -14.78 -2.57 21.71
C ARG A 241 -13.80 -3.68 22.09
N ARG A 242 -14.20 -4.95 21.95
CA ARG A 242 -13.33 -6.10 22.23
C ARG A 242 -12.10 -6.10 21.33
N GLN A 243 -12.27 -5.89 20.03
CA GLN A 243 -11.17 -5.92 19.06
C GLN A 243 -10.18 -4.77 19.25
N VAL A 244 -10.65 -3.56 19.54
CA VAL A 244 -9.76 -2.42 19.81
C VAL A 244 -8.92 -2.69 21.07
N LEU A 245 -9.56 -3.13 22.16
CA LEU A 245 -8.84 -3.43 23.40
C LEU A 245 -7.86 -4.60 23.22
N ASP A 246 -8.29 -5.68 22.57
CA ASP A 246 -7.43 -6.83 22.26
C ASP A 246 -6.24 -6.42 21.39
N GLY A 247 -6.47 -5.61 20.36
CA GLY A 247 -5.41 -5.04 19.53
C GLY A 247 -4.38 -4.26 20.35
N TYR A 248 -4.83 -3.38 21.25
CA TYR A 248 -3.94 -2.63 22.14
C TYR A 248 -3.15 -3.52 23.11
N THR A 249 -3.75 -4.62 23.59
CA THR A 249 -3.04 -5.59 24.43
C THR A 249 -2.00 -6.40 23.64
N THR A 250 -2.38 -6.93 22.48
CA THR A 250 -1.51 -7.73 21.61
C THR A 250 -0.33 -6.93 21.08
N GLN A 251 -0.56 -5.67 20.70
CA GLN A 251 0.47 -4.77 20.17
C GLN A 251 1.19 -3.94 21.25
N ARG A 252 0.98 -4.28 22.54
CA ARG A 252 1.64 -3.63 23.70
C ARG A 252 1.54 -2.11 23.69
N GLY A 253 0.35 -1.57 23.43
CA GLY A 253 0.09 -0.13 23.48
C GLY A 253 0.45 0.68 22.23
N ALA A 254 0.95 0.04 21.17
CA ALA A 254 1.37 0.73 19.95
C ALA A 254 0.19 1.07 19.03
N SER A 255 -0.38 2.28 19.14
CA SER A 255 -1.47 2.77 18.30
C SER A 255 -1.19 2.58 16.79
N GLY A 256 0.03 2.84 16.34
CA GLY A 256 0.39 2.66 14.93
C GLY A 256 0.28 1.21 14.45
N ARG A 257 0.69 0.25 15.28
CA ARG A 257 0.59 -1.19 14.96
C ARG A 257 -0.84 -1.71 15.12
N VAL A 258 -1.60 -1.18 16.07
CA VAL A 258 -3.03 -1.49 16.24
C VAL A 258 -3.80 -1.06 14.99
N GLY A 259 -3.59 0.17 14.51
CA GLY A 259 -4.21 0.65 13.29
C GLY A 259 -3.87 -0.24 12.09
N TRP A 260 -2.59 -0.58 11.91
CA TRP A 260 -2.17 -1.48 10.83
C TRP A 260 -2.78 -2.88 10.93
N ALA A 261 -2.81 -3.48 12.12
CA ALA A 261 -3.38 -4.81 12.35
C ALA A 261 -4.89 -4.86 12.09
N LEU A 262 -5.61 -3.77 12.40
CA LEU A 262 -7.04 -3.64 12.12
C LEU A 262 -7.33 -3.11 10.70
N GLY A 263 -6.33 -2.79 9.88
CA GLY A 263 -6.56 -2.17 8.57
C GLY A 263 -7.18 -0.76 8.65
N LEU A 264 -6.94 -0.05 9.75
CA LEU A 264 -7.39 1.31 10.02
C LEU A 264 -6.26 2.31 9.78
N SER A 265 -6.57 3.43 9.14
CA SER A 265 -5.68 4.59 9.14
C SER A 265 -5.61 5.23 10.54
N PRO A 266 -4.54 5.96 10.89
CA PRO A 266 -4.43 6.66 12.17
C PRO A 266 -5.65 7.52 12.54
N PRO A 267 -6.24 8.34 11.63
CA PRO A 267 -7.44 9.12 11.96
C PRO A 267 -8.70 8.25 12.06
N GLU A 268 -8.79 7.10 11.40
CA GLU A 268 -9.92 6.17 11.58
C GLU A 268 -9.85 5.48 12.94
N LEU A 269 -8.67 5.05 13.38
CA LEU A 269 -8.48 4.46 14.71
C LEU A 269 -8.85 5.47 15.81
N GLN A 270 -8.39 6.72 15.70
CA GLN A 270 -8.74 7.77 16.66
C GLN A 270 -10.25 8.05 16.70
N ARG A 271 -10.90 8.07 15.54
CA ARG A 271 -12.36 8.20 15.45
C ARG A 271 -13.07 7.01 16.08
N LEU A 272 -12.61 5.79 15.82
CA LEU A 272 -13.20 4.58 16.40
C LEU A 272 -13.09 4.59 17.93
N VAL A 273 -11.91 4.88 18.47
CA VAL A 273 -11.68 4.99 19.92
C VAL A 273 -12.57 6.06 20.54
N SER A 274 -12.72 7.21 19.88
CA SER A 274 -13.56 8.32 20.36
C SER A 274 -15.04 7.96 20.35
N VAL A 275 -15.55 7.39 19.26
CA VAL A 275 -16.97 7.02 19.14
C VAL A 275 -17.33 5.90 20.11
N LEU A 276 -16.42 4.96 20.34
CA LEU A 276 -16.62 3.88 21.31
C LEU A 276 -16.39 4.32 22.77
N SER A 277 -16.01 5.58 23.01
CA SER A 277 -15.65 6.11 24.35
C SER A 277 -14.58 5.27 25.05
N LEU A 278 -13.58 4.79 24.30
CA LEU A 278 -12.49 3.94 24.81
C LEU A 278 -11.23 4.71 25.21
N THR A 279 -11.26 6.04 25.17
CA THR A 279 -10.06 6.88 25.34
C THR A 279 -9.34 6.62 26.66
N GLU A 280 -10.07 6.52 27.77
CA GLU A 280 -9.47 6.28 29.09
C GLU A 280 -8.91 4.86 29.22
N GLU A 281 -9.63 3.86 28.71
CA GLU A 281 -9.23 2.46 28.78
C GLU A 281 -8.00 2.19 27.92
N VAL A 282 -7.95 2.78 26.72
CA VAL A 282 -6.77 2.73 25.84
C VAL A 282 -5.58 3.43 26.48
N GLU A 283 -5.75 4.61 27.07
CA GLU A 283 -4.65 5.29 27.75
C GLU A 283 -4.17 4.55 29.00
N ALA A 284 -5.07 3.90 29.74
CA ALA A 284 -4.71 3.04 30.87
C ALA A 284 -3.86 1.83 30.42
N LEU A 285 -4.24 1.19 29.31
CA LEU A 285 -3.44 0.12 28.70
C LEU A 285 -2.08 0.63 28.24
N ARG A 286 -2.04 1.78 27.55
CA ARG A 286 -0.78 2.39 27.10
C ARG A 286 0.11 2.76 28.28
N GLU A 287 -0.43 3.35 29.33
CA GLU A 287 0.32 3.69 30.54
C GLU A 287 0.86 2.46 31.26
N ARG A 288 0.12 1.35 31.30
CA ARG A 288 0.63 0.07 31.80
C ARG A 288 1.88 -0.37 31.02
N PHE A 289 1.82 -0.35 29.69
CA PHE A 289 2.96 -0.73 28.85
C PHE A 289 4.11 0.30 28.89
N ARG A 290 3.81 1.59 29.08
CA ARG A 290 4.83 2.63 29.34
C ARG A 290 5.62 2.30 30.60
N ARG A 291 4.93 1.93 31.69
CA ARG A 291 5.58 1.52 32.95
C ARG A 291 6.38 0.24 32.79
N GLU A 292 5.82 -0.77 32.11
CA GLU A 292 6.51 -2.04 31.84
C GLU A 292 7.80 -1.85 31.04
N ALA A 293 7.76 -1.01 29.99
CA ALA A 293 8.92 -0.70 29.17
C ALA A 293 10.03 0.01 29.97
N LEU A 294 9.66 0.93 30.87
CA LEU A 294 10.62 1.64 31.73
C LEU A 294 11.17 0.76 32.87
N ALA A 295 10.33 -0.13 33.41
CA ALA A 295 10.67 -1.00 34.54
C ALA A 295 11.39 -2.29 34.14
N THR A 296 11.59 -2.55 32.84
CA THR A 296 12.27 -3.75 32.36
C THR A 296 13.69 -3.82 32.95
N PRO A 297 14.04 -4.86 33.73
CA PRO A 297 15.33 -4.93 34.44
C PRO A 297 16.46 -5.54 33.59
N HIS A 298 16.12 -6.25 32.50
CA HIS A 298 17.09 -6.94 31.67
C HIS A 298 17.67 -6.01 30.60
N LEU A 299 19.00 -5.85 30.59
CA LEU A 299 19.70 -4.96 29.68
C LEU A 299 19.42 -5.30 28.21
N THR A 300 19.48 -6.57 27.83
CA THR A 300 19.21 -7.03 26.44
C THR A 300 17.86 -6.55 25.93
N HIS A 301 16.80 -6.72 26.73
CA HIS A 301 15.46 -6.27 26.34
C HIS A 301 15.37 -4.75 26.20
N ARG A 302 16.09 -3.99 27.05
CA ARG A 302 16.13 -2.52 26.93
C ARG A 302 16.88 -2.09 25.66
N LEU A 303 17.97 -2.76 25.31
CA LEU A 303 18.73 -2.50 24.08
C LEU A 303 17.91 -2.86 22.82
N ASP A 304 17.15 -3.95 22.85
CA ASP A 304 16.23 -4.31 21.76
C ASP A 304 15.11 -3.27 21.60
N LEU A 305 14.55 -2.77 22.71
CA LEU A 305 13.56 -1.70 22.70
C LEU A 305 14.13 -0.40 22.16
N LEU A 306 15.39 -0.06 22.46
CA LEU A 306 16.09 1.09 21.89
C LEU A 306 16.13 1.00 20.35
N GLY A 307 16.29 -0.20 19.79
CA GLY A 307 16.23 -0.41 18.35
C GLY A 307 14.84 -0.16 17.73
N ARG A 308 13.77 -0.16 18.54
CA ARG A 308 12.38 0.05 18.12
C ARG A 308 11.94 1.51 18.34
N GLU A 309 12.68 2.46 17.77
CA GLU A 309 12.45 3.89 17.96
C GLU A 309 11.02 4.33 17.64
N LYS A 310 10.44 3.84 16.53
CA LYS A 310 9.05 4.14 16.15
C LYS A 310 8.03 3.73 17.22
N TYR A 311 8.28 2.61 17.90
CA TYR A 311 7.41 2.13 18.98
C TYR A 311 7.52 3.01 20.23
N LEU A 312 8.73 3.38 20.62
CA LEU A 312 8.96 4.25 21.77
C LEU A 312 8.43 5.67 21.54
N ALA A 313 8.51 6.16 20.30
CA ALA A 313 7.93 7.42 19.87
C ALA A 313 6.39 7.37 19.92
N ASP A 314 5.79 6.29 19.41
CA ASP A 314 4.35 6.07 19.46
C ASP A 314 3.83 5.98 20.91
N LEU A 315 4.59 5.36 21.83
CA LEU A 315 4.26 5.36 23.25
C LEU A 315 4.54 6.69 23.97
N GLY A 316 5.22 7.64 23.34
CA GLY A 316 5.57 8.93 23.95
C GLY A 316 6.63 8.84 25.06
N ILE A 317 7.38 7.73 25.15
CA ILE A 317 8.40 7.51 26.20
C ILE A 317 9.84 7.57 25.69
N GLN A 318 10.06 7.79 24.39
CA GLN A 318 11.38 7.74 23.76
C GLN A 318 12.47 8.51 24.53
N ARG A 319 12.21 9.77 24.91
CA ARG A 319 13.18 10.59 25.66
C ARG A 319 13.47 10.01 27.05
N LYS A 320 12.41 9.75 27.82
CA LYS A 320 12.53 9.18 29.19
C LYS A 320 13.25 7.84 29.18
N PHE A 321 12.97 6.99 28.20
CA PHE A 321 13.60 5.69 28.03
C PHE A 321 15.08 5.84 27.67
N ALA A 322 15.41 6.70 26.69
CA ALA A 322 16.79 6.96 26.30
C ALA A 322 17.63 7.53 27.45
N ASP A 323 17.06 8.46 28.24
CA ASP A 323 17.75 9.05 29.39
C ASP A 323 17.96 8.04 30.52
N ALA A 324 16.97 7.18 30.79
CA ALA A 324 17.10 6.12 31.79
C ALA A 324 18.15 5.08 31.37
N LEU A 325 18.15 4.67 30.11
CA LEU A 325 19.13 3.73 29.56
C LEU A 325 20.54 4.34 29.49
N ARG A 326 20.66 5.64 29.18
CA ARG A 326 21.93 6.37 29.21
C ARG A 326 22.57 6.31 30.59
N LYS A 327 21.83 6.70 31.64
CA LYS A 327 22.32 6.69 33.03
C LYS A 327 22.73 5.29 33.49
N GLU A 328 21.96 4.29 33.09
CA GLU A 328 22.27 2.89 33.38
C GLU A 328 23.56 2.46 32.70
N LEU A 329 23.71 2.70 31.39
CA LEU A 329 24.92 2.37 30.65
C LEU A 329 26.15 3.11 31.17
N GLU A 330 26.03 4.39 31.54
CA GLU A 330 27.13 5.15 32.17
C GLU A 330 27.58 4.50 33.49
N ARG A 331 26.65 4.01 34.31
CA ARG A 331 26.97 3.26 35.53
C ARG A 331 27.68 1.94 35.23
N LEU A 332 27.15 1.15 34.28
CA LEU A 332 27.75 -0.14 33.91
C LEU A 332 29.13 0.03 33.29
N VAL A 333 29.32 1.07 32.48
CA VAL A 333 30.62 1.46 31.93
C VAL A 333 31.58 1.83 33.04
N GLY A 334 31.17 2.62 34.04
CA GLY A 334 32.03 2.99 35.15
C GLY A 334 32.60 1.78 35.90
N GLU A 335 31.81 0.71 36.01
CA GLU A 335 32.25 -0.57 36.62
C GLU A 335 33.19 -1.38 35.72
N ALA A 336 33.08 -1.24 34.39
CA ALA A 336 33.83 -2.00 33.38
C ALA A 336 35.02 -1.24 32.76
N LEU A 337 35.14 0.07 33.03
CA LEU A 337 36.20 0.94 32.53
C LEU A 337 37.63 0.41 32.75
N PRO A 338 38.00 -0.17 33.90
CA PRO A 338 39.38 -0.61 34.12
C PRO A 338 39.79 -1.83 33.27
N ASP A 339 38.81 -2.57 32.72
CA ASP A 339 39.07 -3.81 31.98
C ASP A 339 39.15 -3.60 30.45
N ALA A 340 39.03 -2.35 29.98
CA ALA A 340 38.88 -2.05 28.56
C ALA A 340 39.90 -1.02 28.05
N GLU A 341 40.54 -1.33 26.93
CA GLU A 341 41.46 -0.42 26.22
C GLU A 341 40.72 0.41 25.15
N ASP A 342 39.75 -0.21 24.47
CA ASP A 342 38.99 0.37 23.36
C ASP A 342 37.47 0.34 23.61
N LEU A 343 36.73 1.15 22.85
CA LEU A 343 35.26 1.20 22.91
C LEU A 343 34.58 -0.15 22.66
N HIS A 344 35.13 -0.97 21.75
CA HIS A 344 34.64 -2.32 21.49
C HIS A 344 34.94 -3.25 22.67
N GLY A 345 36.16 -3.18 23.23
CA GLY A 345 36.52 -3.92 24.44
C GLY A 345 35.66 -3.54 25.65
N LEU A 346 35.25 -2.27 25.75
CA LEU A 346 34.33 -1.78 26.76
C LEU A 346 32.92 -2.35 26.57
N ALA A 347 32.42 -2.36 25.33
CA ALA A 347 31.15 -2.99 25.00
C ALA A 347 31.17 -4.50 25.32
N ASP A 348 32.28 -5.19 25.01
CA ASP A 348 32.50 -6.61 25.33
C ASP A 348 32.60 -6.87 26.84
N ALA A 349 33.21 -5.98 27.60
CA ALA A 349 33.29 -6.10 29.05
C ALA A 349 31.91 -5.95 29.71
N VAL A 350 31.13 -4.95 29.28
CA VAL A 350 29.74 -4.76 29.73
C VAL A 350 28.86 -5.93 29.30
N ALA A 351 29.00 -6.39 28.05
CA ALA A 351 28.28 -7.54 27.51
C ALA A 351 28.50 -8.81 28.33
N ARG A 352 29.77 -9.12 28.64
CA ARG A 352 30.14 -10.30 29.44
C ARG A 352 29.61 -10.25 30.87
N ARG A 353 29.63 -9.08 31.51
CA ARG A 353 29.16 -8.91 32.89
C ARG A 353 27.64 -8.96 33.04
N HIS A 354 26.90 -8.47 32.04
CA HIS A 354 25.44 -8.31 32.13
C HIS A 354 24.64 -9.23 31.20
N GLY A 355 25.31 -10.15 30.49
CA GLY A 355 24.65 -11.14 29.63
C GLY A 355 23.93 -10.52 28.42
N ALA A 356 24.48 -9.44 27.87
CA ALA A 356 23.93 -8.74 26.70
C ALA A 356 24.84 -8.92 25.47
N PRO A 357 24.31 -8.91 24.23
CA PRO A 357 25.15 -8.93 23.03
C PRO A 357 26.00 -7.66 22.90
N ALA A 358 27.30 -7.80 22.68
CA ALA A 358 28.24 -6.67 22.56
C ALA A 358 27.87 -5.69 21.44
N GLU A 359 27.41 -6.20 20.30
CA GLU A 359 26.91 -5.40 19.18
C GLU A 359 25.77 -4.45 19.57
N LEU A 360 24.85 -4.92 20.42
CA LEU A 360 23.72 -4.09 20.87
C LEU A 360 24.19 -3.00 21.84
N VAL A 361 25.16 -3.31 22.69
CA VAL A 361 25.78 -2.35 23.62
C VAL A 361 26.53 -1.29 22.83
N PHE A 362 27.35 -1.68 21.86
CA PHE A 362 28.10 -0.75 21.01
C PHE A 362 27.18 0.18 20.22
N ARG A 363 26.15 -0.38 19.55
CA ARG A 363 25.14 0.43 18.85
C ARG A 363 24.38 1.36 19.80
N ALA A 364 24.15 0.96 21.04
CA ALA A 364 23.53 1.84 22.02
C ALA A 364 24.44 3.01 22.41
N PHE A 365 25.76 2.81 22.51
CA PHE A 365 26.71 3.91 22.71
C PHE A 365 26.66 4.92 21.58
N GLU A 366 26.54 4.47 20.34
CA GLU A 366 26.39 5.36 19.17
C GLU A 366 25.05 6.08 19.17
N ARG A 367 23.94 5.35 19.30
CA ARG A 367 22.57 5.90 19.27
C ARG A 367 22.26 6.88 20.40
N LEU A 368 22.84 6.65 21.57
CA LEU A 368 22.67 7.54 22.73
C LEU A 368 23.70 8.69 22.74
N GLY A 369 24.63 8.72 21.78
CA GLY A 369 25.66 9.76 21.70
C GLY A 369 26.68 9.69 22.84
N LEU A 370 26.96 8.49 23.36
CA LEU A 370 27.93 8.26 24.43
C LEU A 370 29.35 7.99 23.89
N ALA A 371 29.47 7.53 22.64
CA ALA A 371 30.73 7.06 22.05
C ALA A 371 31.91 8.04 22.21
N GLU A 372 31.71 9.33 21.96
CA GLU A 372 32.79 10.34 22.06
C GLU A 372 33.23 10.59 23.51
N GLY A 373 32.28 10.64 24.45
CA GLY A 373 32.57 10.79 25.87
C GLY A 373 33.35 9.60 26.41
N LEU A 374 32.94 8.39 26.02
CA LEU A 374 33.59 7.15 26.41
C LEU A 374 35.02 7.03 25.86
N ARG A 375 35.27 7.43 24.61
CA ARG A 375 36.64 7.48 24.04
C ARG A 375 37.55 8.39 24.86
N LYS A 376 37.07 9.57 25.28
CA LYS A 376 37.85 10.50 26.10
C LYS A 376 38.17 9.90 27.48
N GLN A 377 37.23 9.17 28.07
CA GLN A 377 37.43 8.50 29.36
C GLN A 377 38.45 7.37 29.28
N LEU A 378 38.40 6.55 28.21
CA LEU A 378 39.38 5.48 27.96
C LEU A 378 40.80 6.06 27.77
N LEU A 379 40.94 7.13 26.98
CA LEU A 379 42.23 7.83 26.81
C LEU A 379 42.76 8.48 28.10
N ALA A 380 41.87 8.86 29.02
CA ALA A 380 42.26 9.39 30.32
C ALA A 380 42.65 8.29 31.31
N SER A 381 42.07 7.09 31.20
CA SER A 381 42.39 5.93 32.03
C SER A 381 43.66 5.19 31.59
N SER A 382 44.10 5.39 30.34
CA SER A 382 45.33 4.79 29.80
C SER A 382 46.59 5.63 30.06
N ARG A 383 46.46 6.76 30.77
CA ARG A 383 47.56 7.64 31.22
C ARG A 383 47.70 7.52 32.72
#